data_AF-E8KEC3-F1
#
_entry.id   AF-E8KEC3-F1
#
_cell.length_a   1.000
_cell.length_b   1.000
_cell.length_c   1.000
_cell.angle_alpha   90.00
_cell.angle_beta   90.00
_cell.angle_gamma   90.00
#
_symmetry.space_group_name_H-M   'P 1'
#
loop_
_entity.id
_entity.type
_entity.pdbx_description
1 polymer ?
#
loop_
_entity_poly.entity_id
_entity_poly.type
_entity_poly.pdbx_seq_one_letter_code
_entity_poly.pdbx_strand_id
1 'polypeptide(L)' 'MTKIEQIREQQRQLQIQFKAWMDDKKKREVLTFQRPNGNIVRHYPDGSEKIVGYAK' A
#
# COMPACT_ATOMS: atom_id res chain seq x y z
N MET A 1 -2.88 -21.71 19.69
CA MET A 1 -2.27 -20.44 19.26
C MET A 1 -2.04 -19.55 20.46
N THR A 2 -0.87 -18.96 20.57
CA THR A 2 -0.58 -17.90 21.55
C THR A 2 -1.26 -16.59 21.15
N LYS A 3 -1.36 -15.65 22.09
CA LYS A 3 -1.88 -14.30 21.82
C LYS A 3 -1.06 -13.59 20.73
N ILE A 4 0.25 -13.83 20.67
CA ILE A 4 1.14 -13.26 19.64
C ILE A 4 0.81 -13.84 18.26
N GLU A 5 0.55 -15.15 18.17
CA GLU A 5 0.18 -15.79 16.90
C GLU A 5 -1.17 -15.27 16.37
N GLN A 6 -2.15 -15.07 17.25
CA GLN A 6 -3.43 -14.48 16.89
C GLN A 6 -3.27 -13.04 16.35
N ILE A 7 -2.46 -12.21 17.02
CA ILE A 7 -2.19 -10.83 16.57
C ILE A 7 -1.50 -10.84 15.21
N ARG A 8 -0.52 -11.71 15.00
CA ARG A 8 0.17 -11.84 13.71
C ARG A 8 -0.78 -12.25 12.60
N GLU A 9 -1.68 -13.19 12.86
CA GLU A 9 -2.67 -13.60 11.88
C GLU A 9 -3.65 -12.48 11.54
N GLN A 10 -4.12 -11.72 12.54
CA GLN A 10 -4.97 -10.54 12.30
C GLN A 10 -4.25 -9.48 11.46
N GLN A 11 -2.98 -9.19 11.75
CA GLN A 11 -2.17 -8.27 10.95
C GLN A 11 -2.01 -8.77 9.51
N ARG A 12 -1.80 -10.07 9.29
CA ARG A 12 -1.73 -10.66 7.96
C ARG A 12 -3.03 -10.47 7.19
N GLN A 13 -4.18 -10.71 7.82
CA GLN A 13 -5.49 -10.52 7.20
C GLN A 13 -5.74 -9.06 6.81
N LEU A 14 -5.38 -8.11 7.68
CA LEU A 14 -5.48 -6.68 7.39
C LEU A 14 -4.61 -6.27 6.21
N GLN A 15 -3.37 -6.80 6.11
CA GLN A 15 -2.49 -6.53 4.98
C GLN A 15 -3.06 -7.05 3.65
N ILE A 16 -3.69 -8.23 3.66
CA ILE A 16 -4.34 -8.80 2.47
C ILE A 16 -5.50 -7.91 2.02
N GLN A 17 -6.38 -7.51 2.94
CA GLN A 17 -7.53 -6.65 2.63
C GLN A 17 -7.07 -5.27 2.13
N PHE A 18 -6.07 -4.69 2.80
CA PHE A 18 -5.50 -3.41 2.38
C PHE A 18 -4.91 -3.48 0.97
N LYS A 19 -4.19 -4.56 0.65
CA LYS A 19 -3.64 -4.78 -0.69
C LYS A 19 -4.74 -4.87 -1.74
N ALA A 20 -5.77 -5.69 -1.51
CA ALA A 20 -6.90 -5.83 -2.44
C ALA A 20 -7.62 -4.50 -2.68
N TRP A 21 -7.85 -3.72 -1.62
CA TRP A 21 -8.44 -2.40 -1.72
C TRP A 21 -7.55 -1.40 -2.49
N MET A 22 -6.25 -1.36 -2.20
CA MET A 22 -5.30 -0.51 -2.93
C MET A 22 -5.24 -0.87 -4.41
N ASP A 23 -5.23 -2.16 -4.75
CA ASP A 23 -5.15 -2.64 -6.14
C ASP A 23 -6.42 -2.29 -6.94
N ASP A 24 -7.61 -2.30 -6.32
CA ASP A 24 -8.83 -1.80 -6.97
C ASP A 24 -8.82 -0.27 -7.12
N LYS A 25 -8.42 0.45 -6.06
CA LYS A 25 -8.38 1.92 -6.05
C LYS A 25 -7.41 2.49 -7.09
N LYS A 26 -6.26 1.84 -7.27
CA LYS A 26 -5.26 2.19 -8.29
C LYS A 26 -5.82 2.23 -9.71
N LYS A 27 -6.85 1.43 -10.02
CA LYS A 27 -7.47 1.39 -11.36
C LYS A 27 -8.40 2.56 -11.64
N ARG A 28 -8.77 3.34 -10.63
CA ARG A 28 -9.84 4.34 -10.70
C ARG A 28 -9.37 5.73 -10.30
N GLU A 29 -8.35 5.83 -9.45
CA GLU A 29 -7.93 7.07 -8.83
C GLU A 29 -6.42 7.32 -8.95
N VAL A 30 -6.03 8.59 -8.94
CA VAL A 30 -4.63 8.98 -8.78
C VAL A 30 -4.26 8.88 -7.29
N LEU A 31 -3.28 8.05 -6.97
CA LEU A 31 -2.86 7.80 -5.59
C LEU A 31 -1.46 8.32 -5.34
N THR A 32 -1.21 8.94 -4.18
CA THR A 32 0.13 9.33 -3.74
C THR A 32 0.47 8.59 -2.45
N PHE A 33 1.56 7.81 -2.44
CA PHE A 33 1.97 7.00 -1.30
C PHE A 33 3.49 6.92 -1.18
N GLN A 34 3.98 6.68 0.04
CA GLN A 34 5.41 6.47 0.32
C GLN A 34 5.78 4.99 0.12
N ARG A 35 6.96 4.74 -0.45
CA ARG A 35 7.57 3.41 -0.53
C ARG A 35 8.57 3.17 0.61
N PRO A 36 8.89 1.90 0.94
CA PRO A 36 9.87 1.58 1.97
C PRO A 36 11.26 2.22 1.75
N ASN A 37 11.59 2.53 0.51
CA ASN A 37 12.85 3.20 0.14
C ASN A 37 12.81 4.73 0.29
N GLY A 38 11.76 5.30 0.89
CA GLY A 38 11.63 6.76 1.10
C GLY A 38 10.98 7.52 -0.05
N ASN A 39 10.83 6.94 -1.24
CA ASN A 39 10.22 7.63 -2.38
C ASN A 39 8.73 7.88 -2.16
N ILE A 40 8.28 9.11 -2.42
CA ILE A 40 6.87 9.45 -2.54
C ILE A 40 6.48 9.29 -4.01
N VAL A 41 5.57 8.35 -4.29
CA VAL A 41 5.16 7.99 -5.64
C VAL A 41 3.72 8.39 -5.87
N ARG A 42 3.47 9.06 -6.99
CA ARG A 42 2.14 9.29 -7.55
C ARG A 42 1.87 8.24 -8.63
N HIS A 43 0.85 7.42 -8.41
CA HIS A 43 0.37 6.39 -9.32
C HIS A 43 -0.89 6.88 -10.04
N TYR A 44 -1.00 6.58 -11.33
CA TYR A 44 -2.14 6.92 -12.17
C TYR A 44 -2.89 5.65 -12.62
N PRO A 45 -4.20 5.76 -12.92
CA PRO A 45 -5.01 4.63 -13.38
C PRO A 45 -4.53 3.90 -14.64
N ASP A 46 -3.73 4.56 -15.47
CA ASP A 46 -3.11 3.98 -16.67
C ASP A 46 -1.89 3.09 -16.35
N GLY A 47 -1.56 2.93 -15.07
CA GLY A 47 -0.40 2.17 -14.60
C GLY A 47 0.90 2.96 -14.56
N SER A 48 0.91 4.21 -15.03
CA SER A 48 2.09 5.06 -14.95
C SER A 48 2.35 5.55 -13.53
N GLU A 49 3.62 5.75 -13.20
CA GLU A 49 4.05 6.25 -11.90
C GLU A 49 5.05 7.38 -12.05
N LYS A 50 4.99 8.35 -11.14
CA LYS A 50 5.97 9.44 -11.03
C LYS A 50 6.45 9.56 -9.59
N ILE A 51 7.76 9.64 -9.40
CA ILE A 51 8.33 10.05 -8.11
C ILE A 51 8.08 11.55 -7.97
N VAL A 52 7.40 11.94 -6.89
CA VAL A 52 7.03 13.35 -6.62
C VAL A 52 7.74 13.91 -5.39
N GLY A 53 8.55 13.11 -4.72
CA GLY A 53 9.35 13.55 -3.59
C GLY A 53 10.08 12.40 -2.91
N TYR A 54 10.79 12.74 -1.84
CA TYR A 54 11.49 11.80 -0.97
C TYR A 54 11.20 12.20 0.48
N ALA A 55 10.62 11.28 1.24
CA ALA A 55 10.42 11.43 2.67
C ALA A 55 11.70 10.95 3.37
N LYS A 56 12.34 11.89 4.07
CA LYS A 56 13.59 11.68 4.81
C LYS A 56 13.31 11.14 6.20
#